data_AF-A0A5A9Z9Q8-F1
#
_entry.id   AF-A0A5A9Z9Q8-F1
#
_cell.length_a   1.000
_cell.length_b   1.000
_cell.length_c   1.000
_cell.angle_alpha   90.00
_cell.angle_beta   90.00
_cell.angle_gamma   90.00
#
_symmetry.space_group_name_H-M   'P 1'
#
loop_
_entity.id
_entity.type
_entity.pdbx_description
1 polymer ?
#
loop_
_entity_poly.entity_id
_entity_poly.type
_entity_poly.pdbx_seq_one_letter_code
_entity_poly.pdbx_strand_id
1 'polypeptide(L)'
;MTVYLAYAEDAERQHYLTVQVSQGATLYETLAQVGWLTQFEELARWCEQVAEMTTPTAKRWRVGVYAQKQPLNYTLQPFDRVEVYRSLSADPMSQRKNKSRG
;
A
#
# COMPACT_ATOMS: atom_id res chain seq x y z
N MET A 1 12.74 -4.43 -13.92
CA MET A 1 13.47 -3.53 -13.02
C MET A 1 13.26 -3.97 -11.58
N THR A 2 14.27 -3.78 -10.73
CA THR A 2 14.19 -4.13 -9.31
C THR A 2 13.64 -2.95 -8.52
N VAL A 3 12.67 -3.19 -7.65
CA VAL A 3 12.11 -2.20 -6.72
C VAL A 3 12.01 -2.82 -5.33
N TYR A 4 11.94 -1.97 -4.33
CA TYR A 4 11.90 -2.37 -2.93
C TYR A 4 10.59 -1.94 -2.32
N LEU A 5 9.87 -2.88 -1.74
CA LEU A 5 8.62 -2.66 -1.03
C LEU A 5 8.88 -2.80 0.46
N ALA A 6 8.51 -1.80 1.23
CA ALA A 6 8.55 -1.80 2.67
C ALA A 6 7.14 -1.52 3.20
N TYR A 7 6.59 -2.39 4.03
CA TYR A 7 5.30 -2.20 4.69
C TYR A 7 5.47 -2.27 6.19
N ALA A 8 5.15 -1.17 6.86
CA ALA A 8 5.03 -1.13 8.31
C ALA A 8 3.58 -1.42 8.68
N GLU A 9 3.24 -2.69 8.87
CA GLU A 9 1.93 -3.13 9.36
C GLU A 9 1.70 -2.60 10.78
N ASP A 10 2.67 -2.84 11.67
CA ASP A 10 2.63 -2.45 13.08
C ASP A 10 3.86 -1.64 13.50
N ALA A 11 3.87 -1.17 14.75
CA ALA A 11 5.05 -0.55 15.35
C ALA A 11 6.24 -1.53 15.45
N GLU A 12 5.97 -2.83 15.57
CA GLU A 12 6.97 -3.87 15.78
C GLU A 12 7.20 -4.74 14.53
N ARG A 13 6.27 -4.72 13.57
CA ARG A 13 6.30 -5.58 12.37
C ARG A 13 6.48 -4.77 11.10
N GLN A 14 7.57 -5.05 10.42
CA GLN A 14 7.90 -4.46 9.13
C GLN A 14 8.17 -5.59 8.13
N HIS A 15 7.51 -5.51 6.98
CA HIS A 15 7.72 -6.40 5.86
C HIS A 15 8.58 -5.68 4.83
N TYR A 16 9.68 -6.31 4.44
CA TYR A 16 10.53 -5.81 3.38
C TYR A 16 10.62 -6.87 2.28
N LEU A 17 10.35 -6.47 1.04
CA LEU A 17 10.34 -7.35 -0.10
C LEU A 17 11.02 -6.68 -1.29
N THR A 18 11.97 -7.38 -1.89
CA THR A 18 12.56 -6.99 -3.17
C THR A 18 11.81 -7.72 -4.27
N VAL A 19 11.21 -6.97 -5.21
CA VAL A 19 10.46 -7.55 -6.33
C VAL A 19 11.02 -7.05 -7.66
N GLN A 20 10.97 -7.92 -8.67
CA GLN A 20 11.22 -7.55 -10.06
C GLN A 20 9.91 -7.29 -10.78
N VAL A 21 9.77 -6.08 -11.31
CA VAL A 21 8.58 -5.61 -12.02
C VAL A 21 8.95 -5.19 -13.45
N SER A 22 7.97 -5.18 -14.35
CA SER A 22 8.16 -4.67 -15.71
C SER A 22 8.48 -3.17 -15.69
N GLN A 23 9.26 -2.70 -16.65
CA GLN A 23 9.51 -1.26 -16.79
C GLN A 23 8.19 -0.55 -17.07
N GLY A 24 7.91 0.53 -16.34
CA GLY A 24 6.62 1.21 -16.45
C GLY A 24 5.52 0.68 -15.51
N ALA A 25 5.81 -0.35 -14.69
CA ALA A 25 4.85 -0.86 -13.71
C ALA A 25 4.46 0.23 -12.71
N THR A 26 3.16 0.29 -12.40
CA THR A 26 2.66 1.21 -11.39
C THR A 26 2.84 0.65 -9.98
N LEU A 27 2.78 1.53 -8.99
CA LEU A 27 2.80 1.15 -7.58
C LEU A 27 1.67 0.17 -7.25
N TYR A 28 0.46 0.42 -7.75
CA TYR A 28 -0.69 -0.47 -7.54
C TYR A 28 -0.49 -1.87 -8.15
N GLU A 29 -0.07 -1.95 -9.41
CA GLU A 29 0.19 -3.23 -10.07
C GLU A 29 1.26 -4.03 -9.34
N THR A 30 2.30 -3.35 -8.86
CA THR A 30 3.38 -3.98 -8.10
C THR A 30 2.87 -4.59 -6.80
N LEU A 31 2.06 -3.85 -6.03
CA LEU A 31 1.42 -4.35 -4.81
C LEU A 31 0.48 -5.53 -5.09
N ALA A 32 -0.26 -5.49 -6.19
CA ALA A 32 -1.11 -6.58 -6.63
C ALA A 32 -0.29 -7.83 -7.01
N GLN A 33 0.80 -7.63 -7.77
CA GLN A 33 1.67 -8.70 -8.26
C GLN A 33 2.35 -9.47 -7.12
N VAL A 34 2.78 -8.78 -6.06
CA VAL A 34 3.39 -9.43 -4.89
C VAL A 34 2.37 -10.06 -3.94
N GLY A 35 1.07 -9.94 -4.24
CA GLY A 35 -0.01 -10.48 -3.41
C GLY A 35 -0.26 -9.70 -2.12
N TRP A 36 0.31 -8.51 -1.94
CA TRP A 36 0.10 -7.69 -0.74
C TRP A 36 -1.35 -7.23 -0.60
N LEU A 37 -2.05 -7.00 -1.72
CA LEU A 37 -3.49 -6.72 -1.72
C LEU A 37 -4.33 -7.92 -1.25
N THR A 38 -3.80 -9.14 -1.30
CA THR A 38 -4.49 -10.34 -0.81
C THR A 38 -4.05 -10.69 0.60
N GLN A 39 -2.77 -10.49 0.91
CA GLN A 39 -2.19 -10.77 2.22
C GLN A 39 -2.61 -9.74 3.27
N PHE A 40 -2.73 -8.46 2.89
CA PHE A 40 -3.04 -7.35 3.78
C PHE A 40 -4.36 -6.69 3.36
N GLU A 41 -5.46 -7.17 3.93
CA GLU A 41 -6.81 -6.66 3.61
C GLU A 41 -6.94 -5.15 3.91
N GLU A 42 -6.25 -4.66 4.93
CA GLU A 42 -6.25 -3.23 5.26
C GLU A 42 -5.61 -2.38 4.16
N LEU A 43 -4.52 -2.86 3.56
CA LEU A 43 -3.88 -2.21 2.43
C LEU A 43 -4.79 -2.24 1.19
N ALA A 44 -5.44 -3.37 0.93
CA ALA A 44 -6.38 -3.52 -0.17
C ALA A 44 -7.54 -2.52 -0.07
N ARG A 45 -8.18 -2.43 1.10
CA ARG A 45 -9.25 -1.47 1.38
C ARG A 45 -8.79 -0.03 1.22
N TRP A 46 -7.57 0.28 1.68
CA TRP A 46 -7.00 1.61 1.49
C TRP A 46 -6.78 1.91 0.00
N CYS A 47 -6.23 0.95 -0.76
CA CYS A 47 -6.06 1.08 -2.21
C CYS A 47 -7.39 1.36 -2.91
N GLU A 48 -8.46 0.65 -2.56
CA GLU A 48 -9.81 0.91 -3.10
C GLU A 48 -10.32 2.32 -2.77
N GLN A 49 -10.11 2.80 -1.54
CA GLN A 49 -10.54 4.14 -1.12
C GLN A 49 -9.80 5.26 -1.87
N VAL A 50 -8.55 5.03 -2.26
CA VAL A 50 -7.74 6.02 -3.00
C VAL A 50 -7.59 5.68 -4.48
N ALA A 51 -8.25 4.64 -4.99
CA ALA A 51 -8.15 4.20 -6.39
C ALA A 51 -8.59 5.29 -7.36
N GLU A 52 -9.63 6.05 -7.00
CA GLU A 52 -10.12 7.20 -7.77
C GLU A 52 -9.36 8.49 -7.46
N MET A 53 -8.48 8.49 -6.45
CA MET A 53 -7.71 9.67 -6.03
C MET A 53 -6.36 9.71 -6.73
N THR A 54 -6.20 10.64 -7.65
CA THR A 54 -4.90 10.93 -8.29
C THR A 54 -4.03 11.89 -7.48
N THR A 55 -4.62 12.64 -6.54
CA THR A 55 -3.92 13.64 -5.73
C THR A 55 -3.64 13.12 -4.31
N PRO A 56 -2.37 12.90 -3.92
CA PRO A 56 -2.00 12.47 -2.58
C PRO A 56 -2.37 13.52 -1.52
N THR A 57 -3.23 13.15 -0.54
CA THR A 57 -3.62 14.05 0.55
C THR A 57 -3.00 13.64 1.89
N ALA A 58 -2.34 14.58 2.58
CA ALA A 58 -1.48 14.26 3.71
C ALA A 58 -2.15 13.50 4.87
N LYS A 59 -3.47 13.64 5.06
CA LYS A 59 -4.25 13.01 6.15
C LYS A 59 -4.59 11.54 5.90
N ARG A 60 -4.72 11.11 4.64
CA ARG A 60 -5.20 9.77 4.27
C ARG A 60 -4.21 8.97 3.43
N TRP A 61 -3.07 9.56 3.07
CA TRP A 61 -2.06 8.90 2.27
C TRP A 61 -1.13 8.03 3.11
N ARG A 62 -1.02 6.77 2.70
CA ARG A 62 -0.24 5.76 3.40
C ARG A 62 0.98 5.30 2.64
N VAL A 63 1.08 5.56 1.34
CA VAL A 63 2.22 5.11 0.53
C VAL A 63 3.10 6.27 0.10
N GLY A 64 4.39 6.03 0.03
CA GLY A 64 5.34 6.97 -0.55
C GLY A 64 6.48 6.26 -1.23
N VAL A 65 7.21 6.99 -2.07
CA VAL A 65 8.48 6.55 -2.64
C VAL A 65 9.55 7.52 -2.15
N TYR A 66 10.62 7.01 -1.54
CA TYR A 66 11.67 7.83 -0.91
C TYR A 66 11.12 8.94 0.02
N ALA A 67 10.26 8.56 0.98
CA ALA A 67 9.56 9.48 1.88
C ALA A 67 8.66 10.56 1.21
N GLN A 68 8.46 10.50 -0.11
CA GLN A 68 7.53 11.37 -0.83
C GLN A 68 6.22 10.65 -1.10
N LYS A 69 5.09 11.26 -0.74
CA LYS A 69 3.75 10.71 -1.00
C LYS A 69 3.51 10.67 -2.50
N GLN A 70 3.33 9.46 -3.05
CA GLN A 70 3.11 9.23 -4.47
C GLN A 70 1.77 8.53 -4.70
N PRO A 71 1.08 8.80 -5.82
CA PRO A 71 -0.16 8.13 -6.13
C PRO A 71 -0.02 6.69 -6.59
N LEU A 72 -1.12 5.95 -6.54
CA LEU A 72 -1.15 4.54 -6.93
C LEU A 72 -0.81 4.33 -8.41
N ASN A 73 -1.14 5.32 -9.24
CA ASN A 73 -0.78 5.37 -10.66
C ASN A 73 0.66 5.85 -10.90
N TYR A 74 1.44 6.10 -9.85
CA TYR A 74 2.85 6.45 -9.99
C TYR A 74 3.61 5.30 -10.65
N THR A 75 4.28 5.62 -11.75
CA THR A 75 5.15 4.71 -12.47
C THR A 75 6.47 4.54 -11.73
N LEU A 76 6.73 3.33 -11.23
CA LEU A 76 7.95 3.03 -10.50
C LEU A 76 9.17 3.17 -11.41
N GLN A 77 10.27 3.60 -10.82
CA GLN A 77 11.60 3.65 -11.43
C GLN A 77 12.49 2.54 -10.86
N PRO A 78 13.57 2.17 -11.57
CA PRO A 78 14.54 1.22 -11.05
C PRO A 78 15.12 1.67 -9.71
N PHE A 79 15.17 0.74 -8.76
CA PHE A 79 15.64 0.92 -7.39
C PHE A 79 14.75 1.76 -6.47
N ASP A 80 13.55 2.11 -6.92
CA ASP A 80 12.58 2.81 -6.09
C ASP A 80 12.29 2.02 -4.80
N ARG A 81 12.19 2.78 -3.71
CA ARG A 81 11.76 2.26 -2.41
C ARG A 81 10.37 2.76 -2.09
N VAL A 82 9.39 1.88 -2.30
CA VAL A 82 7.99 2.06 -1.94
C VAL A 82 7.84 1.77 -0.46
N GLU A 83 7.37 2.75 0.29
CA GLU A 83 7.18 2.72 1.73
C GLU A 83 5.68 2.86 2.02
N VAL A 84 5.10 1.81 2.57
CA VAL A 84 3.70 1.73 2.98
C VAL A 84 3.65 1.87 4.50
N TYR A 85 3.07 2.96 4.96
CA TYR A 85 2.89 3.29 6.37
C TYR A 85 1.54 2.77 6.91
N ARG A 86 1.51 2.45 8.20
CA ARG A 86 0.26 2.18 8.92
C ARG A 86 -0.66 3.40 8.95
N SER A 87 -1.96 3.16 8.97
CA SER A 87 -2.93 4.20 9.30
C SER A 87 -2.68 4.64 10.75
N LEU A 88 -2.45 5.93 10.95
CA LEU A 88 -2.46 6.51 12.30
C LEU A 88 -3.88 6.59 12.89
N SER A 89 -4.89 6.27 12.08
CA SER A 89 -6.28 6.19 12.47
C SER A 89 -6.55 4.89 13.23
N ALA A 90 -6.44 4.96 14.55
CA ALA A 90 -7.23 4.13 15.44
C ALA A 90 -8.72 4.44 15.18
N ASP A 91 -9.35 3.76 14.20
CA ASP A 91 -10.77 3.90 13.93
C ASP A 91 -11.54 2.62 14.34
N PRO A 92 -12.28 2.66 15.47
CA PRO A 92 -12.80 1.50 16.19
C PRO A 92 -13.97 0.73 15.51
N MET A 93 -14.27 0.96 14.23
CA MET A 93 -15.58 0.58 13.66
C MET A 93 -15.60 -0.51 12.57
N SER A 94 -14.47 -1.03 12.07
CA SER A 94 -14.51 -2.04 10.99
C SER A 94 -14.54 -3.51 11.43
N GLN A 95 -14.46 -3.81 12.74
CA GLN A 95 -14.68 -5.18 13.27
C GLN A 95 -16.16 -5.59 13.29
N ARG A 96 -17.08 -4.74 12.80
CA ARG A 96 -18.53 -4.98 12.91
C ARG A 96 -19.20 -5.58 11.67
N LYS A 97 -18.48 -6.29 10.81
CA LYS A 97 -19.09 -6.94 9.64
C LYS A 97 -18.57 -8.35 9.30
N ASN A 98 -18.25 -9.18 10.31
CA ASN A 98 -18.13 -10.62 10.06
C ASN A 98 -18.57 -11.51 11.25
N LYS A 99 -19.72 -11.20 11.85
CA LYS A 99 -20.47 -12.17 12.66
C LYS A 99 -21.96 -12.02 12.38
N SER A 100 -22.61 -13.16 12.15
CA SER A 100 -24.05 -13.37 11.93
C SER A 100 -24.54 -13.37 10.49
N ARG A 101 -24.02 -14.30 9.68
CA ARG A 101 -24.88 -15.22 8.90
C ARG A 101 -24.42 -16.64 9.21
N GLY A 102 -25.25 -17.35 9.97
CA GLY A 102 -25.02 -18.68 10.52
C GLY A 102 -25.86 -18.85 11.76
#